data_AF-A0A224XHG7-F1
#
_entry.id   AF-A0A224XHG7-F1
#
_cell.length_a   1.000
_cell.length_b   1.000
_cell.length_c   1.000
_cell.angle_alpha   90.00
_cell.angle_beta   90.00
_cell.angle_gamma   90.00
#
_symmetry.space_group_name_H-M   'P 1'
#
loop_
_entity.id
_entity.type
_entity.pdbx_description
1 polymer ?
#
loop_
_entity_poly.entity_id
_entity_poly.type
_entity_poly.pdbx_seq_one_letter_code
_entity_poly.pdbx_strand_id
1 'polypeptide(L)'
;MGRVSGRVLRERANMSFCIVVIFFAVFFVIVLTEIFLIDQSSRSRGRRTHSRSRPNYEDAHGEDYLVYQGVPEDGRAIFARPPYLGQNSMSAFKPNANTSIQAKDGVWQTVAGTRYKFFVFSAYYDWRGSRMVRVMGATKTRGPDRVWCLLWYNSPNNTHTVTVNAKVKVIRENWNLKYSACFIICTLQGNLSAPHSVSIVSRSNVPPLNRVIVNHAYPGMKPKPSPPPNKVAVCVKPLHFTYNQSLQMLEFIELNSLLGMKPKPSPPPNKVAVCVKDD
;
A
#
# COMPACT_ATOMS: atom_id res chain seq x y z
N MET A 1 36.65 -34.64 57.35
CA MET A 1 35.17 -34.67 57.38
C MET A 1 34.66 -33.26 57.67
N GLY A 2 34.27 -32.49 56.66
CA GLY A 2 33.76 -31.12 56.84
C GLY A 2 32.22 -31.11 56.88
N ARG A 3 31.64 -30.82 58.05
CA ARG A 3 30.19 -30.60 58.20
C ARG A 3 29.81 -29.27 57.55
N VAL A 4 29.26 -29.32 56.34
CA VAL A 4 28.62 -28.15 55.72
C VAL A 4 27.26 -27.94 56.40
N SER A 5 27.11 -26.74 56.97
CA SER A 5 26.04 -26.34 57.88
C SER A 5 24.67 -26.32 57.17
N GLY A 6 23.73 -27.16 57.65
CA GLY A 6 22.32 -27.19 57.21
C GLY A 6 21.56 -25.86 57.38
N ARG A 7 22.16 -24.84 58.01
CA ARG A 7 21.61 -23.48 58.08
C ARG A 7 21.60 -22.79 56.72
N VAL A 8 22.63 -22.98 55.89
CA VAL A 8 22.77 -22.31 54.58
C VAL A 8 21.74 -22.80 53.56
N LEU A 9 21.37 -24.09 53.60
CA LEU A 9 20.33 -24.65 52.72
C LEU A 9 18.93 -24.18 53.12
N ARG A 10 18.66 -24.01 54.43
CA ARG A 10 17.38 -23.49 54.92
C ARG A 10 17.23 -21.99 54.66
N GLU A 11 18.31 -21.21 54.73
CA GLU A 11 18.34 -19.82 54.29
C GLU A 11 18.05 -19.67 52.79
N ARG A 12 18.62 -20.53 51.94
CA ARG A 12 18.36 -20.52 50.49
C ARG A 12 16.90 -20.88 50.15
N ALA A 13 16.32 -21.85 50.85
CA ALA A 13 14.92 -22.22 50.67
C ALA A 13 13.97 -21.09 51.10
N ASN A 14 14.23 -20.45 52.25
CA ASN A 14 13.44 -19.30 52.71
C ASN A 14 13.58 -18.09 51.77
N MET A 15 14.77 -17.83 51.23
CA MET A 15 14.96 -16.77 50.24
C MET A 15 14.20 -17.05 48.93
N SER A 16 14.18 -18.32 48.48
CA SER A 16 13.38 -18.70 47.30
C SER A 16 11.87 -18.58 47.53
N PHE A 17 11.40 -18.90 48.73
CA PHE A 17 9.99 -18.74 49.10
C PHE A 17 9.58 -17.25 49.19
N CYS A 18 10.43 -16.41 49.78
CA CYS A 18 10.21 -14.97 49.84
C CYS A 18 10.13 -14.35 48.43
N ILE A 19 10.97 -14.77 47.49
CA ILE A 19 10.93 -14.27 46.11
C ILE A 19 9.61 -14.63 45.43
N VAL A 20 9.11 -15.85 45.62
CA VAL A 20 7.82 -16.29 45.06
C VAL A 20 6.67 -15.47 45.64
N VAL A 21 6.65 -15.23 46.95
CA VAL A 21 5.62 -14.41 47.61
C VAL A 21 5.67 -12.96 47.12
N ILE A 22 6.86 -12.37 46.99
CA ILE A 22 7.03 -11.01 46.45
C ILE A 22 6.56 -10.94 45.00
N PHE A 23 6.86 -11.95 44.17
CA PHE A 23 6.43 -12.00 42.78
C PHE A 23 4.91 -11.99 42.66
N PHE A 24 4.20 -12.82 43.44
CA PHE A 24 2.74 -12.83 43.44
C PHE A 24 2.14 -11.54 44.00
N ALA A 25 2.76 -10.93 45.02
CA ALA A 25 2.32 -9.64 45.55
C ALA A 25 2.44 -8.52 44.50
N VAL A 26 3.57 -8.44 43.79
CA VAL A 26 3.78 -7.44 42.73
C VAL A 26 2.86 -7.69 41.54
N PHE A 27 2.70 -8.94 41.11
CA PHE A 27 1.77 -9.30 40.04
C PHE A 27 0.33 -8.92 40.39
N PHE A 28 -0.10 -9.19 41.62
CA PHE A 28 -1.44 -8.83 42.09
C PHE A 28 -1.63 -7.31 42.15
N VAL A 29 -0.62 -6.54 42.60
CA VAL A 29 -0.67 -5.08 42.56
C VAL A 29 -0.79 -4.57 41.12
N ILE A 30 -0.02 -5.10 40.16
CA ILE A 30 -0.11 -4.71 38.75
C ILE A 30 -1.50 -4.97 38.19
N VAL A 31 -2.05 -6.17 38.42
CA VAL A 31 -3.40 -6.54 37.96
C VAL A 31 -4.47 -5.66 38.61
N LEU A 32 -4.38 -5.39 39.91
CA LEU A 32 -5.29 -4.48 40.59
C LEU A 32 -5.16 -3.05 40.05
N THR A 33 -3.94 -2.56 39.79
CA THR A 33 -3.75 -1.23 39.21
C THR A 33 -4.31 -1.15 37.81
N GLU A 34 -4.17 -2.16 36.96
CA GLU A 34 -4.79 -2.21 35.63
C GLU A 34 -6.32 -2.23 35.72
N ILE A 35 -6.89 -3.11 36.56
CA ILE A 35 -8.35 -3.21 36.73
C ILE A 35 -8.95 -1.92 37.30
N PHE A 36 -8.33 -1.31 38.33
CA PHE A 36 -8.82 -0.07 38.93
C PHE A 36 -8.49 1.18 38.09
N LEU A 37 -7.39 1.21 37.31
CA LEU A 37 -7.12 2.29 36.35
C LEU A 37 -8.09 2.25 35.17
N ILE A 38 -8.55 1.06 34.76
CA ILE A 38 -9.63 0.91 33.79
C ILE A 38 -10.95 1.48 34.34
N ASP A 39 -11.25 1.27 35.63
CA ASP A 39 -12.50 1.79 36.23
C ASP A 39 -12.45 3.30 36.59
N GLN A 40 -11.29 3.86 36.89
CA GLN A 40 -11.16 5.34 36.98
C GLN A 40 -11.34 6.01 35.61
N SER A 41 -10.85 5.39 34.53
CA SER A 41 -11.08 5.86 33.16
C SER A 41 -12.58 5.87 32.78
N SER A 42 -13.38 4.95 33.35
CA SER A 42 -14.81 4.85 33.10
C SER A 42 -15.62 5.96 33.82
N ARG A 43 -15.25 6.30 35.07
CA ARG A 43 -15.99 7.28 35.90
C ARG A 43 -15.61 8.74 35.65
N SER A 44 -14.40 9.04 35.16
CA SER A 44 -13.99 10.44 34.88
C SER A 44 -14.46 10.99 33.53
N ARG A 45 -15.18 10.21 32.71
CA ARG A 45 -15.75 10.67 31.42
C ARG A 45 -17.16 11.28 31.51
N GLY A 46 -17.66 11.52 32.71
CA GLY A 46 -18.99 12.08 32.97
C GLY A 46 -19.04 13.59 33.24
N ARG A 47 -18.23 14.45 32.58
CA ARG A 47 -18.54 15.89 32.43
C ARG A 47 -17.48 16.60 31.57
N ARG A 48 -17.98 17.33 30.56
CA ARG A 48 -17.35 18.36 29.69
C ARG A 48 -17.02 17.94 28.25
N THR A 49 -17.94 18.36 27.40
CA THR A 49 -17.83 18.76 25.99
C THR A 49 -16.54 19.50 25.62
N HIS A 50 -15.73 18.94 24.70
CA HIS A 50 -15.25 19.54 23.43
C HIS A 50 -14.06 18.75 22.82
N SER A 51 -14.20 18.41 21.53
CA SER A 51 -13.15 18.20 20.51
C SER A 51 -11.87 17.38 20.84
N ARG A 52 -11.83 16.12 20.41
CA ARG A 52 -10.82 15.51 19.48
C ARG A 52 -10.97 13.99 19.49
N SER A 53 -11.56 13.46 18.42
CA SER A 53 -11.77 12.02 18.26
C SER A 53 -10.46 11.31 17.87
N ARG A 54 -10.00 10.42 18.73
CA ARG A 54 -8.85 9.52 18.58
C ARG A 54 -9.46 8.12 18.39
N PRO A 55 -9.35 7.46 17.21
CA PRO A 55 -10.05 6.19 17.03
C PRO A 55 -9.25 5.00 17.55
N ASN A 56 -9.99 4.15 18.25
CA ASN A 56 -9.73 2.78 18.71
C ASN A 56 -8.80 1.99 17.80
N TYR A 57 -7.81 1.35 18.41
CA TYR A 57 -7.06 0.23 17.87
C TYR A 57 -7.45 -0.97 18.73
N GLU A 58 -8.43 -1.73 18.28
CA GLU A 58 -8.65 -3.17 18.53
C GLU A 58 -9.89 -3.59 17.72
N ASP A 59 -9.93 -4.83 17.26
CA ASP A 59 -10.99 -5.46 16.42
C ASP A 59 -10.91 -5.39 14.88
N ALA A 60 -9.75 -5.61 14.27
CA ALA A 60 -9.72 -5.92 12.82
C ALA A 60 -8.61 -6.91 12.37
N HIS A 61 -8.23 -7.87 13.23
CA HIS A 61 -7.15 -8.82 12.92
C HIS A 61 -7.58 -10.15 12.28
N GLY A 62 -8.85 -10.32 11.85
CA GLY A 62 -9.35 -11.61 11.34
C GLY A 62 -9.47 -11.76 9.81
N GLU A 63 -9.71 -10.69 9.05
CA GLU A 63 -10.31 -10.82 7.70
C GLU A 63 -9.29 -10.77 6.54
N ASP A 64 -8.03 -10.41 6.80
CA ASP A 64 -7.07 -10.02 5.75
C ASP A 64 -6.14 -11.15 5.27
N TYR A 65 -6.21 -12.35 5.87
CA TYR A 65 -5.37 -13.50 5.48
C TYR A 65 -5.95 -14.31 4.31
N LEU A 66 -7.25 -14.20 4.02
CA LEU A 66 -7.90 -15.00 2.97
C LEU A 66 -7.68 -14.46 1.55
N VAL A 67 -7.12 -13.25 1.39
CA VAL A 67 -6.94 -12.62 0.06
C VAL A 67 -5.71 -13.17 -0.72
N TYR A 68 -4.89 -14.03 -0.10
CA TYR A 68 -3.78 -14.72 -0.77
C TYR A 68 -4.10 -16.15 -1.25
N GLN A 69 -5.26 -16.72 -0.91
CA GLN A 69 -5.72 -18.00 -1.44
C GLN A 69 -6.94 -17.79 -2.34
N GLY A 70 -6.76 -18.03 -3.64
CA GLY A 70 -7.83 -17.94 -4.64
C GLY A 70 -8.88 -19.02 -4.49
N VAL A 71 -9.84 -18.83 -3.58
CA VAL A 71 -11.00 -19.70 -3.39
C VAL A 71 -12.24 -19.03 -4.02
N PRO A 72 -13.04 -19.76 -4.82
CA PRO A 72 -14.34 -19.28 -5.29
C PRO A 72 -15.36 -19.40 -4.15
N GLU A 73 -15.94 -18.27 -3.70
CA GLU A 73 -17.02 -18.28 -2.72
C GLU A 73 -18.37 -18.48 -3.41
N ASP A 74 -18.87 -19.72 -3.38
CA ASP A 74 -20.31 -20.02 -3.44
C ASP A 74 -20.82 -20.28 -2.01
N GLY A 75 -21.77 -19.44 -1.58
CA GLY A 75 -22.81 -19.80 -0.60
C GLY A 75 -22.52 -19.68 0.90
N ARG A 76 -22.87 -18.54 1.51
CA ARG A 76 -24.02 -18.40 2.43
C ARG A 76 -24.02 -17.04 3.14
N ALA A 77 -25.13 -16.32 3.00
CA ALA A 77 -25.48 -15.13 3.75
C ALA A 77 -26.09 -15.51 5.11
N ILE A 78 -25.70 -14.81 6.20
CA ILE A 78 -26.60 -14.48 7.32
C ILE A 78 -26.15 -13.13 7.90
N PHE A 79 -27.14 -12.27 8.20
CA PHE A 79 -27.14 -10.93 8.80
C PHE A 79 -27.40 -9.76 7.84
N ALA A 80 -28.60 -9.22 8.04
CA ALA A 80 -29.36 -8.33 7.20
C ALA A 80 -28.72 -6.94 7.01
N ARG A 81 -28.70 -6.48 5.75
CA ARG A 81 -28.60 -5.05 5.42
C ARG A 81 -30.00 -4.51 5.05
N PRO A 82 -30.38 -3.32 5.54
CA PRO A 82 -31.69 -2.73 5.27
C PRO A 82 -31.87 -2.38 3.77
N PRO A 83 -33.11 -2.41 3.25
CA PRO A 83 -33.38 -2.38 1.83
C PRO A 83 -33.53 -0.94 1.33
N TYR A 84 -32.42 -0.24 1.09
CA TYR A 84 -32.43 0.98 0.27
C TYR A 84 -31.11 1.11 -0.49
N LEU A 85 -31.07 0.51 -1.70
CA LEU A 85 -30.44 1.09 -2.90
C LEU A 85 -30.61 0.11 -4.05
N GLY A 86 -31.66 0.34 -4.83
CA GLY A 86 -31.85 -0.29 -6.12
C GLY A 86 -30.66 -0.03 -7.03
N GLN A 87 -30.21 -1.10 -7.69
CA GLN A 87 -29.89 -1.14 -9.11
C GLN A 87 -29.51 0.21 -9.74
N ASN A 88 -28.32 0.71 -9.41
CA ASN A 88 -27.72 1.79 -10.19
C ASN A 88 -27.27 1.21 -11.52
N SER A 89 -28.11 1.44 -12.52
CA SER A 89 -27.71 1.48 -13.92
C SER A 89 -26.35 2.17 -14.03
N MET A 90 -25.44 1.50 -14.73
CA MET A 90 -24.16 2.06 -15.16
C MET A 90 -24.47 3.28 -16.04
N SER A 91 -24.64 4.45 -15.42
CA SER A 91 -24.70 5.71 -16.12
C SER A 91 -23.30 5.93 -16.68
N ALA A 92 -23.15 5.59 -17.95
CA ALA A 92 -21.98 5.94 -18.74
C ALA A 92 -21.76 7.45 -18.57
N PHE A 93 -20.72 7.83 -17.84
CA PHE A 93 -20.23 9.19 -17.90
C PHE A 93 -19.90 9.46 -19.37
N LYS A 94 -20.71 10.31 -20.00
CA LYS A 94 -20.36 10.95 -21.26
C LYS A 94 -19.58 12.20 -20.87
N PRO A 95 -18.23 12.19 -20.87
CA PRO A 95 -17.51 13.45 -20.75
C PRO A 95 -18.04 14.36 -21.86
N ASN A 96 -18.42 15.59 -21.53
CA ASN A 96 -18.65 16.61 -22.54
C ASN A 96 -17.40 16.63 -23.43
N ALA A 97 -17.61 16.39 -24.74
CA ALA A 97 -16.62 16.00 -25.74
C ALA A 97 -15.48 17.00 -25.99
N ASN A 98 -15.35 18.05 -25.18
CA ASN A 98 -14.43 19.18 -25.37
C ASN A 98 -13.29 19.23 -24.34
N THR A 99 -12.89 18.09 -23.75
CA THR A 99 -11.67 18.03 -22.91
C THR A 99 -10.57 17.28 -23.65
N SER A 100 -9.82 18.00 -24.51
CA SER A 100 -8.63 17.48 -25.18
C SER A 100 -7.45 17.39 -24.20
N ILE A 101 -7.54 16.52 -23.21
CA ILE A 101 -6.44 16.25 -22.28
C ILE A 101 -5.46 15.31 -22.99
N GLN A 102 -4.22 15.76 -23.17
CA GLN A 102 -3.16 14.94 -23.74
C GLN A 102 -2.82 13.79 -22.79
N ALA A 103 -2.79 12.57 -23.30
CA ALA A 103 -2.34 11.43 -22.52
C ALA A 103 -0.82 11.52 -22.30
N LYS A 104 -0.38 11.45 -21.05
CA LYS A 104 1.03 11.52 -20.66
C LYS A 104 1.39 10.35 -19.76
N ASP A 105 2.59 9.81 -19.90
CA ASP A 105 3.15 8.80 -18.99
C ASP A 105 4.37 9.37 -18.24
N GLY A 106 4.63 8.85 -17.04
CA GLY A 106 5.80 9.24 -16.25
C GLY A 106 5.76 10.66 -15.67
N VAL A 107 4.59 11.28 -15.58
CA VAL A 107 4.39 12.64 -15.02
C VAL A 107 3.31 12.61 -13.95
N TRP A 108 3.58 13.24 -12.81
CA TRP A 108 2.61 13.38 -11.73
C TRP A 108 1.45 14.31 -12.16
N GLN A 109 0.22 13.80 -12.09
CA GLN A 109 -1.00 14.51 -12.46
C GLN A 109 -1.98 14.48 -11.29
N THR A 110 -2.74 15.55 -11.08
CA THR A 110 -3.73 15.65 -10.00
C THR A 110 -5.04 14.95 -10.35
N VAL A 111 -5.69 14.35 -9.35
CA VAL A 111 -7.04 13.80 -9.48
C VAL A 111 -8.05 14.88 -9.08
N ALA A 112 -9.03 15.12 -9.95
CA ALA A 112 -10.05 16.14 -9.72
C ALA A 112 -11.04 15.72 -8.62
N GLY A 113 -11.43 16.69 -7.78
CA GLY A 113 -12.54 16.56 -6.83
C GLY A 113 -12.27 15.69 -5.60
N THR A 114 -11.01 15.38 -5.29
CA THR A 114 -10.63 14.65 -4.07
C THR A 114 -10.56 15.60 -2.87
N ARG A 115 -10.82 15.09 -1.66
CA ARG A 115 -10.75 15.85 -0.40
C ARG A 115 -9.31 16.13 0.02
N TYR A 116 -8.40 15.26 -0.38
CA TYR A 116 -6.97 15.35 -0.11
C TYR A 116 -6.16 15.31 -1.40
N LYS A 117 -4.88 15.71 -1.30
CA LYS A 117 -3.92 15.56 -2.39
C LYS A 117 -3.89 14.11 -2.87
N PHE A 118 -4.27 13.91 -4.13
CA PHE A 118 -4.28 12.63 -4.81
C PHE A 118 -3.63 12.85 -6.18
N PHE A 119 -2.53 12.15 -6.41
CA PHE A 119 -1.80 12.18 -7.66
C PHE A 119 -1.75 10.80 -8.33
N VAL A 120 -1.64 10.81 -9.66
CA VAL A 120 -1.38 9.63 -10.49
C VAL A 120 -0.12 9.85 -11.31
N PHE A 121 0.57 8.77 -11.68
CA PHE A 121 1.88 8.86 -12.34
C PHE A 121 1.93 8.06 -13.65
N SER A 122 1.65 6.76 -13.59
CA SER A 122 1.75 5.82 -14.73
C SER A 122 0.71 4.71 -14.63
N ALA A 123 0.29 4.14 -15.75
CA ALA A 123 -0.70 3.05 -15.79
C ALA A 123 -0.21 1.85 -16.60
N TYR A 124 -0.59 0.64 -16.16
CA TYR A 124 -0.18 -0.61 -16.79
C TYR A 124 -1.35 -1.57 -16.91
N TYR A 125 -1.43 -2.28 -18.03
CA TYR A 125 -2.37 -3.38 -18.19
C TYR A 125 -1.77 -4.66 -17.59
N ASP A 126 -2.46 -5.24 -16.60
CA ASP A 126 -2.10 -6.51 -15.98
C ASP A 126 -3.01 -7.61 -16.51
N TRP A 127 -2.42 -8.56 -17.23
CA TRP A 127 -3.08 -9.69 -17.87
C TRP A 127 -2.92 -11.00 -17.11
N ARG A 128 -2.08 -11.05 -16.05
CA ARG A 128 -1.66 -12.29 -15.39
C ARG A 128 -2.73 -12.95 -14.51
N GLY A 129 -3.80 -12.23 -14.19
CA GLY A 129 -4.92 -12.72 -13.39
C GLY A 129 -6.23 -12.16 -13.93
N SER A 130 -7.07 -11.57 -13.08
CA SER A 130 -8.22 -10.79 -13.54
C SER A 130 -7.72 -9.61 -14.38
N ARG A 131 -8.14 -9.54 -15.66
CA ARG A 131 -7.78 -8.47 -16.59
C ARG A 131 -8.09 -7.11 -15.98
N MET A 132 -7.05 -6.30 -15.75
CA MET A 132 -7.22 -5.02 -15.06
C MET A 132 -6.16 -4.00 -15.48
N VAL A 133 -6.49 -2.73 -15.32
CA VAL A 133 -5.53 -1.64 -15.42
C VAL A 133 -5.10 -1.25 -14.00
N ARG A 134 -3.80 -1.30 -13.73
CA ARG A 134 -3.19 -0.82 -12.49
C ARG A 134 -2.57 0.54 -12.73
N VAL A 135 -3.05 1.54 -12.01
CA VAL A 135 -2.49 2.89 -12.03
C VAL A 135 -1.67 3.10 -10.77
N MET A 136 -0.45 3.60 -10.92
CA MET A 136 0.40 4.03 -9.81
C MET A 136 0.06 5.47 -9.44
N GLY A 137 -0.05 5.74 -8.16
CA GLY A 137 -0.34 7.07 -7.65
C GLY A 137 0.12 7.27 -6.22
N ALA A 138 -0.25 8.41 -5.65
CA ALA A 138 0.00 8.74 -4.26
C ALA A 138 -1.24 9.41 -3.66
N THR A 139 -1.65 8.99 -2.48
CA THR A 139 -2.84 9.51 -1.78
C THR A 139 -2.69 9.38 -0.27
N LYS A 140 -3.70 9.85 0.48
CA LYS A 140 -3.74 9.76 1.93
C LYS A 140 -3.74 8.30 2.37
N THR A 141 -2.92 7.95 3.35
CA THR A 141 -2.72 6.58 3.82
C THR A 141 -3.97 5.97 4.46
N ARG A 142 -4.68 6.75 5.28
CA ARG A 142 -5.88 6.31 6.00
C ARG A 142 -7.13 6.95 5.42
N GLY A 143 -8.11 6.11 5.06
CA GLY A 143 -9.37 6.53 4.46
C GLY A 143 -9.17 7.28 3.13
N PRO A 144 -8.48 6.68 2.14
CA PRO A 144 -8.31 7.30 0.83
C PRO A 144 -9.67 7.57 0.18
N ASP A 145 -9.72 8.58 -0.68
CA ASP A 145 -10.93 8.89 -1.43
C ASP A 145 -11.28 7.75 -2.39
N ARG A 146 -12.57 7.45 -2.51
CA ARG A 146 -13.08 6.56 -3.54
C ARG A 146 -12.97 7.27 -4.88
N VAL A 147 -12.50 6.54 -5.89
CA VAL A 147 -12.28 7.08 -7.23
C VAL A 147 -12.83 6.11 -8.27
N TRP A 148 -13.02 6.62 -9.47
CA TRP A 148 -13.48 5.90 -10.64
C TRP A 148 -12.41 5.99 -11.72
N CYS A 149 -12.30 4.93 -12.52
CA CYS A 149 -11.45 4.92 -13.69
C CYS A 149 -12.30 5.19 -14.92
N LEU A 150 -11.97 6.26 -15.62
CA LEU A 150 -12.50 6.57 -16.93
C LEU A 150 -11.54 6.00 -17.97
N LEU A 151 -11.94 4.90 -18.59
CA LEU A 151 -11.17 4.17 -19.58
C LEU A 151 -11.45 4.76 -20.95
N TRP A 152 -10.41 5.15 -21.66
CA TRP A 152 -10.50 5.72 -23.01
C TRP A 152 -10.12 4.68 -24.05
N TYR A 153 -11.04 4.37 -24.93
CA TYR A 153 -10.82 3.50 -26.07
C TYR A 153 -10.75 4.36 -27.32
N ASN A 154 -9.65 4.21 -28.06
CA ASN A 154 -9.50 4.84 -29.35
C ASN A 154 -9.95 3.84 -30.42
N SER A 155 -11.13 4.04 -30.99
CA SER A 155 -11.57 3.32 -32.18
C SER A 155 -11.29 4.22 -33.39
N PRO A 156 -10.92 3.68 -34.57
CA PRO A 156 -10.57 4.46 -35.75
C PRO A 156 -11.57 5.59 -36.11
N ASN A 157 -12.85 5.41 -35.78
CA ASN A 157 -13.91 6.37 -36.11
C ASN A 157 -14.46 7.14 -34.89
N ASN A 158 -14.18 6.70 -33.66
CA ASN A 158 -14.71 7.36 -32.47
C ASN A 158 -13.93 7.01 -31.19
N THR A 159 -13.66 8.01 -30.36
CA THR A 159 -13.18 7.78 -28.99
C THR A 159 -14.37 7.57 -28.07
N HIS A 160 -14.50 6.37 -27.50
CA HIS A 160 -15.52 6.10 -26.50
C HIS A 160 -14.90 5.91 -25.13
N THR A 161 -15.66 6.26 -24.09
CA THR A 161 -15.22 6.17 -22.71
C THR A 161 -16.09 5.25 -21.89
N VAL A 162 -15.47 4.43 -21.05
CA VAL A 162 -16.16 3.53 -20.13
C VAL A 162 -15.72 3.85 -18.70
N THR A 163 -16.68 4.07 -17.81
CA THR A 163 -16.39 4.33 -16.39
C THR A 163 -16.51 3.05 -15.60
N VAL A 164 -15.47 2.72 -14.83
CA VAL A 164 -15.46 1.57 -13.92
C VAL A 164 -15.10 2.01 -12.51
N ASN A 165 -15.63 1.30 -11.52
CA ASN A 165 -15.26 1.53 -10.12
C ASN A 165 -13.80 1.15 -9.90
N ALA A 166 -13.09 1.94 -9.10
CA ALA A 166 -11.69 1.68 -8.78
C ALA A 166 -11.51 1.23 -7.33
N LYS A 167 -10.59 0.29 -7.11
CA LYS A 167 -10.13 -0.10 -5.77
C LYS A 167 -8.76 0.52 -5.50
N VAL A 168 -8.68 1.42 -4.53
CA VAL A 168 -7.40 2.04 -4.12
C VAL A 168 -6.74 1.17 -3.06
N LYS A 169 -5.57 0.62 -3.38
CA LYS A 169 -4.72 -0.16 -2.45
C LYS A 169 -3.47 0.65 -2.11
N VAL A 170 -3.39 1.14 -0.88
CA VAL A 170 -2.21 1.86 -0.38
C VAL A 170 -1.08 0.87 -0.10
N ILE A 171 0.15 1.22 -0.45
CA ILE A 171 1.34 0.41 -0.14
C ILE A 171 1.62 0.48 1.36
N ARG A 172 1.79 -0.70 1.98
CA ARG A 172 1.90 -0.86 3.44
C ARG A 172 3.21 -0.33 4.02
N GLU A 173 4.28 -0.28 3.23
CA GLU A 173 5.61 0.26 3.59
C GLU A 173 5.63 1.81 3.64
N ASN A 174 4.67 2.41 4.34
CA ASN A 174 4.42 3.84 4.35
C ASN A 174 4.97 4.58 5.57
N TRP A 175 5.60 3.88 6.52
CA TRP A 175 6.20 4.46 7.73
C TRP A 175 5.25 5.36 8.54
N ASN A 176 3.94 5.05 8.52
CA ASN A 176 2.87 5.86 9.12
C ASN A 176 2.83 7.32 8.63
N LEU A 177 3.39 7.58 7.45
CA LEU A 177 3.31 8.89 6.79
C LEU A 177 1.86 9.18 6.39
N LYS A 178 1.49 10.47 6.41
CA LYS A 178 0.13 10.93 6.05
C LYS A 178 -0.25 10.56 4.61
N TYR A 179 0.74 10.54 3.71
CA TYR A 179 0.60 10.18 2.31
C TYR A 179 1.52 9.02 1.97
N SER A 180 1.06 8.14 1.08
CA SER A 180 1.83 7.00 0.61
C SER A 180 1.53 6.74 -0.86
N ALA A 181 2.42 5.98 -1.50
CA ALA A 181 2.17 5.40 -2.78
C ALA A 181 0.99 4.40 -2.73
N CYS A 182 0.24 4.33 -3.81
CA CYS A 182 -0.92 3.45 -3.93
C CYS A 182 -1.05 2.89 -5.36
N PHE A 183 -1.73 1.75 -5.44
CA PHE A 183 -2.25 1.20 -6.69
C PHE A 183 -3.74 1.48 -6.77
N ILE A 184 -4.16 2.17 -7.83
CA ILE A 184 -5.57 2.26 -8.21
C ILE A 184 -5.84 1.12 -9.18
N ILE A 185 -6.74 0.23 -8.80
CA ILE A 185 -7.04 -0.98 -9.55
C ILE A 185 -8.38 -0.78 -10.25
N CYS A 186 -8.34 -0.80 -11.58
CA CYS A 186 -9.50 -0.70 -12.46
C CYS A 186 -9.76 -2.07 -13.08
N THR A 187 -10.79 -2.78 -12.64
CA THR A 187 -11.14 -4.10 -13.19
C THR A 187 -11.79 -3.94 -14.55
N LEU A 188 -11.33 -4.70 -15.54
CA LEU A 188 -11.96 -4.74 -16.87
C LEU A 188 -13.02 -5.83 -16.87
N GLN A 189 -14.20 -5.51 -17.41
CA GLN A 189 -15.24 -6.50 -17.68
C GLN A 189 -14.80 -7.41 -18.83
N GLY A 190 -15.25 -8.66 -18.85
CA GLY A 190 -14.74 -9.70 -19.75
C GLY A 190 -14.73 -9.34 -21.25
N ASN A 191 -15.71 -8.57 -21.69
CA ASN A 191 -15.87 -8.17 -23.10
C ASN A 191 -14.99 -6.98 -23.51
N LEU A 192 -14.33 -6.30 -22.57
CA LEU A 192 -13.55 -5.10 -22.85
C LEU A 192 -12.09 -5.45 -23.12
N SER A 193 -11.51 -4.84 -24.15
CA SER A 193 -10.07 -4.89 -24.42
C SER A 193 -9.29 -3.98 -23.47
N ALA A 194 -7.96 -3.98 -23.57
CA ALA A 194 -7.16 -3.03 -22.82
C ALA A 194 -7.33 -1.61 -23.40
N PRO A 195 -7.65 -0.60 -22.59
CA PRO A 195 -7.88 0.76 -23.08
C PRO A 195 -6.56 1.44 -23.46
N HIS A 196 -6.63 2.44 -24.34
CA HIS A 196 -5.46 3.22 -24.76
C HIS A 196 -4.92 4.10 -23.62
N SER A 197 -5.83 4.73 -22.87
CA SER A 197 -5.47 5.61 -21.75
C SER A 197 -6.53 5.55 -20.66
N VAL A 198 -6.17 5.98 -19.46
CA VAL A 198 -7.07 6.02 -18.30
C VAL A 198 -6.99 7.38 -17.60
N SER A 199 -8.14 7.90 -17.22
CA SER A 199 -8.28 9.05 -16.33
C SER A 199 -8.88 8.61 -15.01
N ILE A 200 -8.53 9.29 -13.93
CA ILE A 200 -9.03 8.98 -12.59
C ILE A 200 -9.84 10.16 -12.10
N VAL A 201 -11.06 9.92 -11.64
CA VAL A 201 -11.95 10.99 -11.16
C VAL A 201 -12.53 10.61 -9.80
N SER A 202 -12.76 11.60 -8.93
CA SER A 202 -13.38 11.37 -7.63
C SER A 202 -14.89 11.22 -7.68
N ARG A 203 -15.53 11.65 -8.77
CA ARG A 203 -16.98 11.61 -8.99
C ARG A 203 -17.23 11.52 -10.48
N SER A 204 -18.30 10.84 -10.88
CA SER A 204 -18.70 10.75 -12.29
C SER A 204 -18.91 12.13 -12.90
N ASN A 205 -19.47 13.10 -12.17
CA ASN A 205 -19.90 14.37 -12.77
C ASN A 205 -18.78 15.43 -12.88
N VAL A 206 -17.54 15.08 -12.52
CA VAL A 206 -16.41 16.02 -12.53
C VAL A 206 -15.54 15.72 -13.76
N PRO A 207 -15.20 16.73 -14.59
CA PRO A 207 -14.30 16.51 -15.72
C PRO A 207 -12.92 16.06 -15.23
N PRO A 208 -12.28 15.09 -15.91
CA PRO A 208 -10.95 14.65 -15.52
C PRO A 208 -9.93 15.79 -15.68
N LEU A 209 -8.89 15.80 -14.85
CA LEU A 209 -7.74 16.71 -14.97
C LEU A 209 -6.45 15.97 -15.39
N ASN A 210 -6.55 14.65 -15.48
CA ASN A 210 -5.44 13.75 -15.74
C ASN A 210 -5.83 12.76 -16.84
N ARG A 211 -4.85 12.35 -17.64
CA ARG A 211 -4.98 11.27 -18.62
C ARG A 211 -3.63 10.57 -18.73
N VAL A 212 -3.61 9.31 -18.33
CA VAL A 212 -2.39 8.50 -18.27
C VAL A 212 -2.44 7.44 -19.35
N ILE A 213 -1.35 7.28 -20.11
CA ILE A 213 -1.25 6.23 -21.12
C ILE A 213 -1.20 4.88 -20.42
N VAL A 214 -1.92 3.89 -20.97
CA VAL A 214 -1.89 2.52 -20.44
C VAL A 214 -0.80 1.76 -21.15
N ASN A 215 0.25 1.42 -20.42
CA ASN A 215 1.36 0.65 -20.93
C ASN A 215 0.98 -0.83 -21.03
N HIS A 216 1.09 -1.37 -22.24
CA HIS A 216 0.81 -2.77 -22.52
C HIS A 216 2.11 -3.56 -22.51
N ALA A 217 2.39 -4.26 -21.41
CA ALA A 217 3.49 -5.21 -21.36
C ALA A 217 3.08 -6.52 -22.05
N TYR A 218 2.99 -6.51 -23.39
CA TYR A 218 2.69 -7.71 -24.16
C TYR A 218 3.87 -8.70 -24.07
N PRO A 219 3.60 -10.01 -23.98
CA PRO A 219 4.65 -11.03 -23.98
C PRO A 219 5.54 -11.00 -25.24
N GLY A 220 5.04 -10.51 -26.37
CA GLY A 220 5.83 -10.32 -27.61
C GLY A 220 6.65 -9.02 -27.67
N MET A 221 6.45 -8.09 -26.72
CA MET A 221 7.22 -6.85 -26.57
C MET A 221 8.16 -6.90 -25.36
N LYS A 222 8.08 -7.97 -24.56
CA LYS A 222 9.29 -8.39 -23.84
C LYS A 222 10.36 -8.52 -24.92
N PRO A 223 11.54 -7.91 -24.78
CA PRO A 223 12.65 -8.38 -25.58
C PRO A 223 12.62 -9.90 -25.46
N LYS A 224 12.53 -10.62 -26.60
CA LYS A 224 12.80 -12.07 -26.59
C LYS A 224 14.00 -12.20 -25.67
N PRO A 225 14.01 -13.12 -24.68
CA PRO A 225 15.24 -13.42 -24.00
C PRO A 225 16.15 -13.93 -25.11
N SER A 226 16.89 -13.02 -25.76
CA SER A 226 18.25 -13.30 -26.15
C SER A 226 18.82 -13.98 -24.92
N PRO A 227 19.52 -15.13 -25.07
CA PRO A 227 20.22 -15.73 -23.94
C PRO A 227 20.80 -14.57 -23.14
N PRO A 228 20.52 -14.49 -21.82
CA PRO A 228 20.99 -13.35 -21.06
C PRO A 228 22.45 -13.21 -21.46
N PRO A 229 22.89 -12.05 -22.02
CA PRO A 229 24.32 -11.85 -22.11
C PRO A 229 24.84 -12.22 -20.72
N ASN A 230 25.97 -12.94 -20.60
CA ASN A 230 26.57 -13.45 -19.34
C ASN A 230 26.82 -12.35 -18.27
N LYS A 231 25.82 -11.54 -17.99
CA LYS A 231 25.86 -10.13 -17.66
C LYS A 231 24.52 -9.80 -17.02
N VAL A 232 24.44 -10.05 -15.74
CA VAL A 232 23.30 -9.68 -14.89
C VAL A 232 23.45 -8.21 -14.52
N ALA A 233 22.35 -7.45 -14.54
CA ALA A 233 22.33 -6.08 -14.05
C ALA A 233 21.39 -5.96 -12.85
N VAL A 234 21.90 -5.52 -11.70
CA VAL A 234 21.11 -5.28 -10.48
C VAL A 234 21.12 -3.79 -10.18
N CYS A 235 19.93 -3.21 -10.00
CA CYS A 235 19.79 -1.82 -9.58
C CYS A 235 19.42 -1.78 -8.09
N VAL A 236 20.33 -1.28 -7.27
CA VAL A 236 20.14 -1.15 -5.82
C VAL A 236 20.00 0.34 -5.48
N LYS A 237 19.16 0.66 -4.50
CA LYS A 237 19.08 2.00 -3.94
C LYS A 237 20.18 2.16 -2.89
N PRO A 238 21.25 2.94 -3.13
CA PRO A 238 22.38 3.01 -2.22
C PRO A 238 22.07 3.79 -0.93
N LEU A 239 21.03 4.63 -0.93
CA LEU A 239 20.75 5.57 0.15
C LEU A 239 19.33 5.44 0.71
N HIS A 240 19.24 5.39 2.03
CA HIS A 240 17.99 5.48 2.78
C HIS A 240 17.96 6.83 3.51
N PHE A 241 16.95 7.65 3.20
CA PHE A 241 16.65 8.97 3.79
C PHE A 241 17.68 10.12 3.61
N THR A 242 19.00 9.91 3.68
CA THR A 242 20.02 10.98 3.60
C THR A 242 20.81 10.96 2.29
N TYR A 243 20.67 12.02 1.48
CA TYR A 243 21.36 12.17 0.18
C TYR A 243 22.78 12.78 0.29
N ASN A 244 23.21 13.15 1.49
CA ASN A 244 24.52 13.75 1.75
C ASN A 244 25.61 12.71 2.07
N GLN A 245 25.30 11.42 2.02
CA GLN A 245 26.23 10.33 2.33
C GLN A 245 26.99 9.89 1.06
N SER A 246 27.71 10.84 0.44
CA SER A 246 28.49 10.60 -0.77
C SER A 246 29.57 9.52 -0.56
N LEU A 247 30.16 9.44 0.65
CA LEU A 247 31.15 8.42 1.00
C LEU A 247 30.57 7.00 0.97
N GLN A 248 29.37 6.80 1.53
CA GLN A 248 28.70 5.49 1.53
C GLN A 248 28.29 5.06 0.11
N MET A 249 27.92 6.03 -0.73
CA MET A 249 27.66 5.76 -2.15
C MET A 249 28.94 5.37 -2.89
N LEU A 250 30.09 5.99 -2.57
CA LEU A 250 31.38 5.67 -3.15
C LEU A 250 31.86 4.28 -2.69
N GLU A 251 31.77 3.97 -1.39
CA GLU A 251 32.04 2.64 -0.83
C GLU A 251 31.17 1.55 -1.46
N PHE A 252 29.87 1.84 -1.66
CA PHE A 252 28.96 0.93 -2.34
C PHE A 252 29.41 0.67 -3.78
N ILE A 253 29.81 1.70 -4.53
CA ILE A 253 30.28 1.53 -5.92
C ILE A 253 31.60 0.74 -5.95
N GLU A 254 32.56 1.06 -5.08
CA GLU A 254 33.86 0.38 -5.00
C GLU A 254 33.73 -1.08 -4.60
N LEU A 255 32.94 -1.39 -3.57
CA LEU A 255 32.70 -2.77 -3.14
C LEU A 255 32.12 -3.62 -4.28
N ASN A 256 31.12 -3.10 -4.98
CA ASN A 256 30.54 -3.82 -6.11
C ASN A 256 31.53 -3.92 -7.28
N SER A 257 32.37 -2.91 -7.51
CA SER A 257 33.45 -2.98 -8.49
C SER A 257 34.47 -4.08 -8.17
N LEU A 258 34.87 -4.23 -6.90
CA LEU A 258 35.75 -5.32 -6.46
C LEU A 258 35.12 -6.70 -6.65
N LEU A 259 33.80 -6.80 -6.57
CA LEU A 259 33.05 -8.04 -6.82
C LEU A 259 32.90 -8.38 -8.32
N GLY A 260 33.54 -7.62 -9.23
CA GLY A 260 33.54 -7.89 -10.68
C GLY A 260 32.49 -7.11 -11.47
N MET A 261 31.84 -6.16 -10.82
CA MET A 261 30.54 -5.63 -11.24
C MET A 261 30.73 -4.17 -11.73
N LYS A 262 30.42 -3.87 -13.00
CA LYS A 262 30.65 -2.54 -13.63
C LYS A 262 29.46 -1.58 -13.49
N PRO A 263 29.64 -0.35 -13.00
CA PRO A 263 28.56 0.63 -12.90
C PRO A 263 28.11 1.11 -14.29
N LYS A 264 26.80 1.21 -14.51
CA LYS A 264 26.20 1.77 -15.71
C LYS A 264 25.45 3.07 -15.37
N PRO A 265 25.61 4.15 -16.16
CA PRO A 265 24.82 5.36 -15.97
C PRO A 265 23.33 5.05 -16.11
N SER A 266 22.53 5.54 -15.17
CA SER A 266 21.07 5.38 -15.16
C SER A 266 20.41 6.19 -16.29
N PRO A 267 19.33 5.69 -16.93
CA PRO A 267 18.45 6.52 -17.73
C PRO A 267 17.45 7.29 -16.83
N PRO A 268 16.76 8.32 -17.35
CA PRO A 268 16.86 9.75 -17.00
C PRO A 268 16.19 10.16 -15.66
N PRO A 269 16.14 11.47 -15.33
CA PRO A 269 16.83 12.13 -14.23
C PRO A 269 16.23 11.94 -12.82
N ASN A 270 15.21 11.09 -12.64
CA ASN A 270 14.40 11.06 -11.40
C ASN A 270 14.59 9.82 -10.53
N LYS A 271 15.63 9.01 -10.79
CA LYS A 271 15.98 7.86 -9.96
C LYS A 271 17.49 7.80 -9.74
N VAL A 272 17.92 8.02 -8.49
CA VAL A 272 19.25 7.62 -8.03
C VAL A 272 19.24 6.11 -7.87
N ALA A 273 19.48 5.40 -8.96
CA ALA A 273 19.67 3.96 -8.97
C ALA A 273 21.04 3.70 -9.61
N VAL A 274 21.92 3.01 -8.89
CA VAL A 274 23.17 2.52 -9.44
C VAL A 274 22.86 1.14 -9.98
N CYS A 275 22.94 0.98 -11.30
CA CYS A 275 22.79 -0.32 -11.94
C CYS A 275 24.19 -0.86 -12.20
N VAL A 276 24.48 -2.03 -11.63
CA VAL A 276 25.80 -2.66 -11.73
C VAL A 276 25.68 -3.91 -12.58
N LYS A 277 26.67 -4.17 -13.45
CA LYS A 277 26.65 -5.20 -14.49
C LYS A 277 27.83 -6.16 -14.34
N ASP A 278 27.60 -7.46 -14.20
CA ASP A 278 28.66 -8.48 -14.30
C ASP A 278 29.11 -8.64 -15.76
N ASP A 279 30.38 -8.99 -15.98
CA ASP A 279 30.98 -9.14 -17.30
C ASP A 279 31.07 -10.57 -17.82
#